data_AF-A0A519UY71-F1
#
_entry.id   AF-A0A519UY71-F1
#
_cell.length_a   1.000
_cell.length_b   1.000
_cell.length_c   1.000
_cell.angle_alpha   90.00
_cell.angle_beta   90.00
_cell.angle_gamma   90.00
#
_symmetry.space_group_name_H-M   'P 1'
#
loop_
_entity.id
_entity.type
_entity.pdbx_description
1 polymer ?
#
loop_
_entity_poly.entity_id
_entity_poly.type
_entity_poly.pdbx_seq_one_letter_code
_entity_poly.pdbx_strand_id
1 'polypeptide(L)'
;MLPLNKPLRKALRKEEGAIITLNLEFDVDFKIEMPDDLEICLADEESLLEQFLSMPKSHQNYFINWLNTAKTEPTRTKRLVMIVNAMYHKQDFGAMIRTNKS
;
A
#
# COMPACT_ATOMS: atom_id res chain seq x y z
N MET A 1 -11.90 7.04 -15.75
CA MET A 1 -11.72 5.70 -16.35
C MET A 1 -11.51 4.71 -15.19
N LEU A 2 -12.22 3.57 -15.18
CA LEU A 2 -12.06 2.50 -14.17
C LEU A 2 -11.26 1.34 -14.79
N PRO A 3 -9.92 1.38 -14.77
CA PRO A 3 -9.11 0.33 -15.37
C PRO A 3 -9.22 -0.97 -14.55
N LEU A 4 -9.35 -2.10 -15.24
CA LEU A 4 -9.33 -3.41 -14.60
C LEU A 4 -7.90 -3.91 -14.45
N ASN A 5 -7.56 -4.35 -13.23
CA ASN A 5 -6.24 -4.91 -12.96
C ASN A 5 -6.01 -6.21 -13.76
N LYS A 6 -4.73 -6.60 -13.92
CA LYS A 6 -4.34 -7.77 -14.72
C LYS A 6 -4.98 -9.08 -14.24
N PRO A 7 -5.03 -9.40 -12.93
CA PRO A 7 -5.72 -10.58 -12.43
C PRO A 7 -7.19 -10.64 -12.81
N LEU A 8 -7.94 -9.54 -12.63
CA LEU A 8 -9.36 -9.46 -12.93
C LEU A 8 -9.64 -9.62 -14.42
N ARG A 9 -8.84 -8.96 -15.29
CA ARG A 9 -8.95 -9.15 -16.75
C ARG A 9 -8.74 -10.60 -17.16
N LYS A 10 -7.75 -11.28 -16.56
CA LYS A 10 -7.48 -12.71 -16.81
C LYS A 10 -8.64 -13.60 -16.36
N ALA A 11 -9.26 -13.30 -15.22
CA ALA A 11 -10.39 -14.06 -14.70
C ALA A 11 -11.65 -13.89 -15.57
N LEU A 12 -11.92 -12.66 -16.02
CA LEU A 12 -13.08 -12.34 -16.85
C LEU A 12 -12.99 -12.90 -18.26
N ARG A 13 -11.77 -13.05 -18.82
CA ARG A 13 -11.52 -13.50 -20.21
C ARG A 13 -12.34 -12.72 -21.25
N LYS A 14 -12.55 -11.43 -20.97
CA LYS A 14 -13.26 -10.49 -21.84
C LYS A 14 -12.25 -9.69 -22.65
N GLU A 15 -12.54 -9.55 -23.94
CA GLU A 15 -11.70 -8.83 -24.90
C GLU A 15 -12.25 -7.42 -25.16
N GLU A 16 -11.58 -6.67 -26.01
CA GLU A 16 -12.04 -5.35 -26.44
C GLU A 16 -13.46 -5.42 -27.02
N GLY A 17 -14.31 -4.46 -26.64
CA GLY A 17 -15.73 -4.44 -27.04
C GLY A 17 -16.66 -5.33 -26.23
N ALA A 18 -16.16 -6.17 -25.33
CA ALA A 18 -17.02 -6.96 -24.46
C ALA A 18 -17.75 -6.11 -23.42
N ILE A 19 -19.05 -6.37 -23.26
CA ILE A 19 -19.89 -5.72 -22.24
C ILE A 19 -19.67 -6.42 -20.89
N ILE A 20 -19.49 -5.64 -19.84
CA ILE A 20 -19.43 -6.10 -18.45
C ILE A 20 -20.49 -5.37 -17.62
N THR A 21 -21.05 -6.06 -16.64
CA THR A 21 -21.94 -5.46 -15.63
C THR A 21 -21.10 -5.17 -14.38
N LEU A 22 -21.09 -3.92 -13.94
CA LEU A 22 -20.42 -3.50 -12.72
C LEU A 22 -21.47 -3.34 -11.61
N ASN A 23 -21.33 -4.11 -10.54
CA ASN A 23 -22.11 -3.94 -9.31
C ASN A 23 -21.17 -3.36 -8.25
N LEU A 24 -21.59 -2.26 -7.63
CA LEU A 24 -20.85 -1.58 -6.57
C LEU A 24 -21.74 -1.53 -5.33
N GLU A 25 -21.13 -1.76 -4.18
CA GLU A 25 -21.75 -1.60 -2.87
C GLU A 25 -20.80 -0.78 -1.99
N PHE A 26 -21.38 0.00 -1.08
CA PHE A 26 -20.60 0.74 -0.10
C PHE A 26 -20.25 -0.17 1.07
N ASP A 27 -18.97 -0.41 1.26
CA ASP A 27 -18.47 -1.13 2.43
C ASP A 27 -18.28 -0.15 3.59
N VAL A 28 -19.24 -0.12 4.51
CA VAL A 28 -19.22 0.72 5.72
C VAL A 28 -18.21 0.23 6.75
N ASP A 29 -17.83 -1.04 6.69
CA ASP A 29 -17.01 -1.71 7.71
C ASP A 29 -15.54 -1.83 7.29
N PHE A 30 -15.20 -1.41 6.06
CA PHE A 30 -13.84 -1.45 5.56
C PHE A 30 -12.88 -0.64 6.43
N LYS A 31 -11.96 -1.34 7.08
CA LYS A 31 -10.88 -0.77 7.89
C LYS A 31 -9.54 -1.23 7.34
N ILE A 32 -8.63 -0.28 7.16
CA ILE A 32 -7.23 -0.59 6.90
C ILE A 32 -6.52 -0.47 8.23
N GLU A 33 -6.16 -1.62 8.77
CA GLU A 33 -5.42 -1.72 10.02
C GLU A 33 -3.92 -1.61 9.74
N MET A 34 -3.24 -0.83 10.59
CA MET A 34 -1.78 -0.74 10.55
C MET A 34 -1.22 -2.07 11.05
N PRO A 35 -0.32 -2.73 10.30
CA PRO A 35 0.33 -3.95 10.77
C PRO A 35 1.19 -3.68 12.01
N ASP A 36 1.16 -4.57 12.99
CA ASP A 36 1.88 -4.42 14.27
C ASP A 36 3.39 -4.16 14.08
N ASP A 37 4.02 -4.87 13.14
CA ASP A 37 5.46 -4.69 12.87
C ASP A 37 5.79 -3.34 12.23
N LEU A 38 4.87 -2.77 11.45
CA LEU A 38 5.01 -1.41 10.94
C LEU A 38 4.87 -0.39 12.07
N GLU A 39 3.89 -0.58 12.96
CA GLU A 39 3.70 0.29 14.13
C GLU A 39 4.93 0.27 15.03
N ILE A 40 5.42 -0.92 15.40
CA ILE A 40 6.60 -1.10 16.24
C ILE A 40 7.81 -0.39 15.62
N CYS A 41 8.11 -0.64 14.35
CA CYS A 41 9.27 -0.03 13.68
C CYS A 41 9.16 1.49 13.55
N LEU A 42 7.96 2.06 13.45
CA LEU A 42 7.79 3.51 13.39
C LEU A 42 7.75 4.16 14.78
N ALA A 43 7.28 3.44 15.79
CA ALA A 43 7.24 3.89 17.17
C ALA A 43 8.63 3.94 17.83
N ASP A 44 9.64 3.28 17.24
CA ASP A 44 11.04 3.37 17.67
C ASP A 44 11.55 4.83 17.72
N GLU A 45 11.03 5.70 16.84
CA GLU A 45 11.23 7.14 16.88
C GLU A 45 9.89 7.85 16.68
N GLU A 46 9.37 8.52 17.72
CA GLU A 46 8.04 9.17 17.72
C GLU A 46 7.79 10.03 16.47
N SER A 47 8.81 10.76 16.01
CA SER A 47 8.73 11.60 14.80
C SER A 47 8.39 10.85 13.51
N LEU A 48 8.76 9.57 13.40
CA LEU A 48 8.48 8.74 12.23
C LEU A 48 7.02 8.29 12.23
N LEU A 49 6.51 7.89 13.39
CA LEU A 49 5.10 7.55 13.57
C LEU A 49 4.21 8.78 13.33
N GLU A 50 4.57 9.94 13.89
CA GLU A 50 3.88 11.21 13.64
C GLU A 50 3.85 11.55 12.15
N GLN A 51 4.99 11.44 11.47
CA GLN A 51 5.08 11.67 10.03
C GLN A 51 4.15 10.73 9.27
N PHE A 52 4.09 9.44 9.62
CA PHE A 52 3.20 8.48 9.00
C PHE A 52 1.73 8.81 9.23
N LEU A 53 1.35 9.08 10.49
CA LEU A 53 -0.03 9.37 10.89
C LEU A 53 -0.54 10.71 10.35
N SER A 54 0.37 11.67 10.09
CA SER A 54 0.02 12.96 9.49
C SER A 54 -0.45 12.86 8.03
N MET A 55 -0.07 11.79 7.32
CA MET A 55 -0.46 11.60 5.92
C MET A 55 -1.95 11.30 5.78
N PRO A 56 -2.60 11.65 4.64
CA PRO A 56 -3.95 11.18 4.35
C PRO A 56 -4.06 9.66 4.45
N LYS A 57 -5.21 9.15 4.93
CA LYS A 57 -5.43 7.69 5.08
C LYS A 57 -5.22 6.91 3.78
N SER A 58 -5.56 7.49 2.63
CA SER A 58 -5.28 6.90 1.32
C SER A 58 -3.79 6.74 1.02
N HIS A 59 -2.93 7.63 1.54
CA HIS A 59 -1.48 7.54 1.39
C HIS A 59 -0.91 6.50 2.34
N GLN A 60 -1.34 6.48 3.60
CA GLN A 60 -0.99 5.42 4.58
C GLN A 60 -1.32 4.04 3.99
N ASN A 61 -2.50 3.92 3.36
CA ASN A 61 -2.95 2.69 2.72
C ASN A 61 -2.03 2.18 1.60
N TYR A 62 -1.34 3.05 0.85
CA TYR A 62 -0.40 2.60 -0.17
C TYR A 62 0.79 1.85 0.44
N PHE A 63 1.34 2.38 1.53
CA PHE A 63 2.41 1.72 2.28
C PHE A 63 1.94 0.40 2.89
N ILE A 64 0.78 0.40 3.56
CA ILE A 64 0.22 -0.79 4.24
C ILE A 64 -0.07 -1.91 3.24
N ASN A 65 -0.79 -1.63 2.15
CA ASN A 65 -1.09 -2.63 1.14
C ASN A 65 0.20 -3.17 0.51
N TRP A 66 1.15 -2.30 0.19
CA TRP A 66 2.41 -2.74 -0.38
C TRP A 66 3.20 -3.63 0.59
N LEU A 67 3.27 -3.28 1.88
CA LEU A 67 3.87 -4.14 2.90
C LEU A 67 3.17 -5.50 2.97
N ASN A 68 1.82 -5.51 3.01
CA ASN A 68 1.02 -6.73 3.12
C ASN A 68 1.09 -7.65 1.90
N THR A 69 1.52 -7.16 0.73
CA THR A 69 1.79 -8.05 -0.42
C THR A 69 3.08 -8.88 -0.27
N ALA A 70 3.90 -8.65 0.76
CA ALA A 70 5.13 -9.42 0.98
C ALA A 70 4.79 -10.81 1.52
N LYS A 71 5.23 -11.85 0.81
CA LYS A 71 4.93 -13.26 1.16
C LYS A 71 6.03 -13.94 1.97
N THR A 72 7.19 -13.31 2.11
CA THR A 72 8.35 -13.87 2.79
C THR A 72 8.91 -12.84 3.77
N GLU A 73 9.43 -13.32 4.90
CA GLU A 73 10.07 -12.49 5.90
C GLU A 73 11.15 -11.57 5.31
N PRO A 74 12.12 -12.05 4.49
CA PRO A 74 13.14 -11.16 3.93
C PRO A 74 12.56 -10.03 3.08
N THR A 75 11.47 -10.29 2.35
CA THR A 75 10.79 -9.26 1.56
C THR A 75 10.11 -8.26 2.49
N ARG A 76 9.41 -8.75 3.52
CA ARG A 76 8.68 -7.92 4.48
C ARG A 76 9.63 -7.00 5.25
N THR A 77 10.73 -7.54 5.77
CA THR A 77 11.79 -6.78 6.43
C THR A 77 12.38 -5.71 5.52
N LYS A 78 12.71 -6.05 4.27
CA LYS A 78 13.21 -5.04 3.31
C LYS A 78 12.21 -3.90 3.12
N ARG A 79 10.91 -4.21 3.04
CA ARG A 79 9.86 -3.19 2.87
C ARG A 79 9.69 -2.33 4.11
N LEU A 80 9.73 -2.90 5.31
CA LEU A 80 9.72 -2.12 6.56
C LEU A 80 10.86 -1.10 6.57
N VAL A 81 12.10 -1.54 6.27
CA VAL A 81 13.27 -0.65 6.19
C VAL A 81 13.04 0.47 5.16
N MET A 82 12.46 0.17 4.00
CA MET A 82 12.12 1.18 3.00
C MET A 82 11.08 2.20 3.51
N ILE A 83 10.07 1.76 4.27
CA ILE A 83 9.03 2.63 4.83
C ILE A 83 9.62 3.53 5.92
N VAL A 84 10.42 2.98 6.83
CA VAL A 84 11.11 3.73 7.89
C VAL A 84 11.99 4.83 7.27
N ASN A 85 12.81 4.50 6.28
CA ASN A 85 13.63 5.49 5.56
C ASN A 85 12.78 6.54 4.85
N ALA A 86 11.63 6.16 4.29
CA ALA A 86 10.72 7.11 3.68
C ALA A 86 10.14 8.10 4.69
N MET A 87 9.80 7.65 5.90
CA MET A 87 9.32 8.54 6.96
C MET A 87 10.43 9.50 7.41
N TYR A 88 11.65 8.98 7.59
CA TYR A 88 12.82 9.78 7.92
C TYR A 88 13.09 10.89 6.88
N HIS A 89 12.97 10.56 5.59
CA HIS A 89 13.16 11.49 4.49
C HIS A 89 11.89 12.25 4.06
N LYS A 90 10.78 12.10 4.79
CA LYS A 90 9.46 12.70 4.48
C LYS A 90 9.00 12.45 3.04
N GLN A 91 9.20 11.22 2.56
CA GLN A 91 8.86 10.78 1.21
C GLN A 91 7.44 10.21 1.16
N ASP A 92 6.71 10.55 0.10
CA ASP A 92 5.50 9.82 -0.26
C ASP A 92 5.83 8.41 -0.80
N PHE A 93 4.80 7.57 -0.94
CA PHE A 93 4.94 6.21 -1.43
C PHE A 93 5.63 6.14 -2.81
N GLY A 94 5.29 7.06 -3.72
CA GLY A 94 5.88 7.10 -5.06
C GLY A 94 7.36 7.45 -5.05
N ALA A 95 7.76 8.42 -4.23
CA ALA A 95 9.15 8.81 -4.02
C ALA A 95 9.97 7.66 -3.44
N MET A 96 9.46 6.99 -2.39
CA MET A 96 10.10 5.82 -1.79
C MET A 96 10.35 4.71 -2.82
N ILE A 97 9.36 4.39 -3.66
CA ILE A 97 9.52 3.38 -4.72
C ILE A 97 10.56 3.80 -5.76
N ARG A 98 10.63 5.08 -6.12
CA ARG A 98 11.64 5.57 -7.09
C ARG A 98 13.06 5.51 -6.51
N THR A 99 13.25 5.94 -5.27
CA THR A 99 14.57 5.93 -4.61
C THR A 99 15.12 4.53 -4.41
N ASN A 100 14.25 3.53 -4.25
CA ASN A 100 14.64 2.14 -4.00
C ASN A 100 14.64 1.25 -5.26
N LYS A 101 14.43 1.84 -6.45
CA LYS A 101 14.70 1.17 -7.72
C LYS A 101 16.19 1.33 -8.02
N SER A 102 16.95 0.28 -7.78
CA SER A 102 18.33 0.09 -8.26
C SER A 102 18.38 -1.23 -9.00
#